data_AF-A0A7J6P8R1-F1
#
_entry.id   AF-A0A7J6P8R1-F1
#
_cell.length_a   1.000
_cell.length_b   1.000
_cell.length_c   1.000
_cell.angle_alpha   90.00
_cell.angle_beta   90.00
_cell.angle_gamma   90.00
#
_symmetry.space_group_name_H-M   'P 1'
#
loop_
_entity.id
_entity.type
_entity.pdbx_description
1 polymer ?
#
loop_
_entity_poly.entity_id
_entity_poly.type
_entity_poly.pdbx_seq_one_letter_code
_entity_poly.pdbx_strand_id
1 'polypeptide(L)'
;PDHPEVKNVRNEFRGVAHEYHDRFRLFADAAPKLSTLQQHYDGIVVATGAQAANRLELPGSESVQQGILTARDFVSWYNGHPDFANITAKLSSPEKSGEVVVIGLGNVALDVARVLSKSAEEFADTEIS
;
A
#
# COMPACT_ATOMS: atom_id res chain seq x y z
N PRO A 1 3.50 9.56 1.46
CA PRO A 1 4.83 10.15 1.72
C PRO A 1 4.81 11.55 2.36
N ASP A 2 3.90 12.43 1.97
CA ASP A 2 3.87 13.86 2.31
C ASP A 2 3.04 14.21 3.56
N HIS A 3 2.71 13.22 4.39
CA HIS A 3 2.00 13.36 5.67
C HIS A 3 2.78 12.64 6.79
N PRO A 4 4.00 13.10 7.13
CA PRO A 4 4.86 12.44 8.10
C PRO A 4 4.27 12.41 9.52
N GLU A 5 3.49 13.43 9.90
CA GLU A 5 2.90 13.58 11.23
C GLU A 5 1.93 12.45 11.59
N VAL A 6 1.21 11.91 10.60
CA VAL A 6 0.29 10.78 10.81
C VAL A 6 1.05 9.47 11.07
N LYS A 7 2.31 9.36 10.62
CA LYS A 7 3.15 8.18 10.88
C LYS A 7 3.69 8.13 12.32
N ASN A 8 3.49 9.16 13.14
CA ASN A 8 3.99 9.22 14.52
C ASN A 8 3.40 8.14 15.44
N VAL A 9 2.24 7.56 15.09
CA VAL A 9 1.66 6.40 15.80
C VAL A 9 2.63 5.21 15.88
N ARG A 10 3.61 5.12 14.97
CA ARG A 10 4.70 4.15 15.04
C ARG A 10 5.45 4.19 16.36
N ASN A 11 5.58 5.36 16.99
CA ASN A 11 6.27 5.51 18.27
C ASN A 11 5.51 4.81 19.40
N GLU A 12 4.18 4.91 19.42
CA GLU A 12 3.33 4.21 20.38
C GLU A 12 3.39 2.70 20.16
N PHE A 13 3.26 2.24 18.92
CA PHE A 13 3.39 0.81 18.59
C PHE A 13 4.76 0.25 18.97
N ARG A 14 5.84 1.02 18.78
CA ARG A 14 7.18 0.64 19.23
C ARG A 14 7.26 0.53 20.75
N GLY A 15 6.62 1.45 21.48
CA GLY A 15 6.54 1.38 22.94
C GLY A 15 5.87 0.08 23.42
N VAL A 16 4.71 -0.25 22.85
CA VAL A 16 3.97 -1.49 23.17
C VAL A 16 4.78 -2.74 22.82
N ALA A 17 5.41 -2.77 21.63
CA ALA A 17 6.24 -3.90 21.21
C ALA A 17 7.46 -4.10 22.12
N HIS A 18 8.05 -3.00 22.63
CA HIS A 18 9.15 -3.05 23.58
C HIS A 18 8.70 -3.52 24.97
N GLU A 19 7.61 -2.97 25.50
CA GLU A 19 7.05 -3.36 26.81
C GLU A 19 6.71 -4.85 26.84
N TYR A 20 6.17 -5.39 25.75
CA TYR A 20 5.76 -6.79 25.64
C TYR A 20 6.67 -7.62 24.73
N HIS A 21 7.95 -7.29 24.64
CA HIS A 21 8.91 -7.97 23.76
C HIS A 21 8.92 -9.50 23.92
N ASP A 22 8.77 -10.01 25.15
CA ASP A 22 8.69 -11.45 25.43
C ASP A 22 7.48 -12.14 24.80
N ARG A 23 6.43 -11.38 24.47
CA ARG A 23 5.18 -11.84 23.83
C ARG A 23 5.06 -11.39 22.37
N PHE A 24 5.99 -10.57 21.89
CA PHE A 24 6.03 -10.13 20.50
C PHE A 24 6.74 -11.16 19.63
N ARG A 25 6.09 -11.61 18.54
CA ARG A 25 6.67 -12.52 17.57
C ARG A 25 6.43 -11.97 16.17
N LEU A 26 7.51 -11.79 15.42
CA LEU A 26 7.46 -11.44 14.01
C LEU A 26 7.76 -12.69 13.19
N PHE A 27 6.88 -13.00 12.25
CA PHE A 27 7.03 -14.10 11.31
C PHE A 27 7.20 -13.49 9.91
N ALA A 28 8.42 -13.56 9.37
CA ALA A 28 8.67 -13.28 7.96
C ALA A 28 8.52 -14.59 7.17
N ASP A 29 7.87 -14.53 6.01
CA ASP A 29 7.66 -15.63 5.05
C ASP A 29 6.79 -16.82 5.47
N ALA A 30 6.67 -17.12 6.78
CA ALA A 30 5.86 -18.24 7.26
C ALA A 30 5.25 -17.96 8.64
N ALA A 31 3.93 -17.86 8.71
CA ALA A 31 3.18 -17.78 9.96
C ALA A 31 2.57 -19.13 10.35
N PRO A 32 2.34 -19.40 11.65
CA PRO A 32 1.57 -20.57 12.09
C PRO A 32 0.19 -20.60 11.44
N LYS A 33 -0.32 -21.80 11.16
CA LYS A 33 -1.70 -21.96 10.70
C LYS A 33 -2.65 -21.45 11.78
N LEU A 34 -3.78 -20.88 11.37
CA LEU A 34 -4.83 -20.43 12.31
C LEU A 34 -5.25 -21.54 13.28
N SER A 35 -5.34 -22.78 12.79
CA SER A 35 -5.64 -23.96 13.62
C SER A 35 -4.64 -24.18 14.75
N THR A 36 -3.36 -23.90 14.52
CA THR A 36 -2.32 -23.99 15.55
C THR A 36 -2.51 -22.88 16.59
N LEU A 37 -2.80 -21.66 16.16
CA LEU A 37 -3.07 -20.55 17.08
C LEU A 37 -4.30 -20.85 17.95
N GLN A 38 -5.35 -21.42 17.38
CA GLN A 38 -6.59 -21.79 18.11
C GLN A 38 -6.37 -22.84 19.20
N GLN A 39 -5.31 -23.64 19.12
CA GLN A 39 -4.96 -24.62 20.16
C GLN A 39 -4.21 -24.01 21.33
N HIS A 40 -3.61 -22.83 21.15
CA HIS A 40 -2.71 -22.20 22.13
C HIS A 40 -3.27 -20.91 22.73
N TYR A 41 -4.33 -20.34 22.17
CA TYR A 41 -4.92 -19.07 22.61
C TYR A 41 -6.43 -19.17 22.74
N ASP A 42 -6.99 -18.62 23.82
CA ASP A 42 -8.44 -18.60 24.07
C ASP A 42 -9.19 -17.65 23.13
N GLY A 43 -8.50 -16.63 22.61
CA GLY A 43 -9.06 -15.63 21.71
C GLY A 43 -8.05 -15.19 20.66
N ILE A 44 -8.53 -15.01 19.43
CA ILE A 44 -7.70 -14.59 18.29
C ILE A 44 -8.36 -13.39 17.62
N VAL A 45 -7.59 -12.31 17.47
CA VAL A 45 -7.98 -11.12 16.72
C VAL A 45 -7.26 -11.12 15.37
N VAL A 46 -8.01 -11.17 14.28
CA VAL A 46 -7.47 -11.07 12.93
C VAL A 46 -7.51 -9.62 12.48
N ALA A 47 -6.34 -8.98 12.43
CA ALA A 47 -6.17 -7.56 12.09
C ALA A 47 -5.34 -7.37 10.81
N THR A 48 -5.58 -8.17 9.76
CA THR A 48 -4.80 -8.18 8.51
C THR A 48 -5.12 -7.04 7.55
N GLY A 49 -6.12 -6.21 7.88
CA GLY A 49 -6.66 -5.18 7.01
C GLY A 49 -7.32 -5.75 5.73
N ALA A 50 -7.63 -4.87 4.79
CA ALA A 50 -8.08 -5.25 3.44
C ALA A 50 -6.87 -5.32 2.52
N GLN A 51 -6.60 -6.48 1.90
CA GLN A 51 -5.48 -6.66 0.98
C GLN A 51 -5.89 -6.55 -0.50
N ALA A 52 -7.13 -6.91 -0.81
CA ALA A 52 -7.67 -6.79 -2.16
C ALA A 52 -8.05 -5.34 -2.49
N ALA A 53 -8.00 -5.00 -3.78
CA ALA A 53 -8.54 -3.76 -4.32
C ALA A 53 -9.75 -4.08 -5.20
N ASN A 54 -10.76 -3.21 -5.14
CA ASN A 54 -11.91 -3.30 -6.04
C ASN A 54 -11.46 -2.92 -7.45
N ARG A 55 -11.66 -3.82 -8.41
CA ARG A 55 -11.40 -3.55 -9.82
C ARG A 55 -12.67 -3.08 -10.51
N LEU A 56 -12.50 -2.18 -11.47
CA LEU A 56 -13.58 -1.75 -12.34
C LEU A 56 -13.84 -2.85 -13.37
N GLU A 57 -15.07 -3.36 -13.38
CA GLU A 57 -15.57 -4.31 -14.37
C GLU A 57 -16.06 -3.52 -15.59
N LEU A 58 -15.13 -3.06 -16.41
CA LEU A 58 -15.42 -2.36 -17.65
C LEU A 58 -15.14 -3.28 -18.85
N PRO A 59 -15.95 -3.25 -19.91
CA PRO A 59 -15.64 -3.96 -21.15
C PRO A 59 -14.22 -3.61 -21.63
N GLY A 60 -13.37 -4.63 -21.80
CA GLY A 60 -11.97 -4.47 -22.22
C GLY A 60 -10.95 -4.24 -21.10
N SER A 61 -11.36 -4.11 -19.84
CA SER A 61 -10.43 -3.91 -18.71
C SER A 61 -9.46 -5.06 -18.52
N GLU A 62 -9.85 -6.28 -18.88
CA GLU A 62 -8.97 -7.47 -18.79
C GLU A 62 -7.95 -7.55 -19.93
N SER A 63 -8.26 -6.93 -21.07
CA SER A 63 -7.41 -6.91 -22.27
C SER A 63 -6.32 -5.83 -22.21
N VAL A 64 -6.51 -4.81 -21.37
CA VAL A 64 -5.56 -3.68 -21.21
C VAL A 64 -4.86 -3.80 -19.85
N GLN A 65 -3.83 -4.64 -19.79
CA GLN A 65 -3.05 -4.83 -18.55
C GLN A 65 -2.01 -3.73 -18.28
N GLN A 66 -1.67 -2.95 -19.31
CA GLN A 66 -0.71 -1.83 -19.22
C GLN A 66 -1.48 -0.51 -19.09
N GLY A 67 -1.06 0.35 -18.16
CA GLY A 67 -1.71 1.64 -17.90
C GLY A 67 -2.92 1.63 -16.96
N ILE A 68 -3.56 0.48 -16.71
CA ILE A 68 -4.64 0.37 -15.71
C ILE A 68 -4.09 -0.14 -14.38
N LEU A 69 -4.22 0.68 -13.33
CA LEU A 69 -3.79 0.37 -11.96
C LEU A 69 -4.93 0.66 -10.99
N THR A 70 -5.00 -0.11 -9.89
CA THR A 70 -5.85 0.31 -8.77
C THR A 70 -5.14 1.43 -8.01
N ALA A 71 -5.90 2.29 -7.32
CA ALA A 71 -5.29 3.33 -6.49
C ALA A 71 -4.38 2.74 -5.40
N ARG A 72 -4.73 1.55 -4.87
CA ARG A 72 -3.89 0.80 -3.93
C ARG A 72 -2.55 0.42 -4.56
N ASP A 73 -2.57 -0.13 -5.76
CA ASP A 73 -1.36 -0.53 -6.49
C ASP A 73 -0.39 0.66 -6.60
N PHE A 74 -0.89 1.82 -7.03
CA PHE A 74 -0.12 3.06 -7.15
C PHE A 74 0.41 3.57 -5.80
N VAL A 75 -0.43 3.56 -4.76
CA VAL A 75 -0.06 3.99 -3.40
C VAL A 75 0.98 3.08 -2.76
N SER A 76 0.84 1.78 -2.93
CA SER A 76 1.82 0.80 -2.46
C SER A 76 3.16 0.97 -3.18
N TRP A 77 3.14 1.24 -4.50
CA TRP A 77 4.34 1.49 -5.29
C TRP A 77 5.11 2.71 -4.80
N TYR A 78 4.48 3.89 -4.71
CA TYR A 78 5.22 5.09 -4.30
C TYR A 78 5.64 5.06 -2.82
N ASN A 79 4.97 4.26 -1.97
CA ASN A 79 5.39 4.05 -0.58
C ASN A 79 6.42 2.91 -0.43
N GLY A 80 6.93 2.34 -1.54
CA GLY A 80 8.03 1.38 -1.53
C GLY A 80 7.67 -0.04 -1.11
N HIS A 81 6.42 -0.47 -1.29
CA HIS A 81 6.03 -1.86 -0.99
C HIS A 81 6.71 -2.85 -1.98
N PRO A 82 7.47 -3.85 -1.49
CA PRO A 82 8.26 -4.74 -2.35
C PRO A 82 7.46 -5.43 -3.47
N ASP A 83 6.28 -5.98 -3.14
CA ASP A 83 5.40 -6.67 -4.10
C ASP A 83 4.89 -5.78 -5.25
N PHE A 84 5.02 -4.46 -5.14
CA PHE A 84 4.49 -3.48 -6.09
C PHE A 84 5.60 -2.74 -6.86
N ALA A 85 6.87 -3.11 -6.68
CA ALA A 85 8.01 -2.49 -7.37
C ALA A 85 7.96 -2.61 -8.90
N ASN A 86 7.28 -3.64 -9.43
CA ASN A 86 7.12 -3.87 -10.86
C ASN A 86 6.15 -2.91 -11.56
N ILE A 87 5.44 -2.04 -10.81
CA ILE A 87 4.49 -1.07 -11.37
C ILE A 87 5.17 -0.02 -12.24
N THR A 88 6.44 0.29 -11.99
CA THR A 88 7.24 1.22 -12.81
C THR A 88 7.19 0.84 -14.30
N ALA A 89 7.21 -0.45 -14.62
CA ALA A 89 7.12 -0.93 -16.01
C ALA A 89 5.74 -0.67 -16.65
N LYS A 90 4.66 -0.65 -15.84
CA LYS A 90 3.30 -0.34 -16.30
C LYS A 90 3.08 1.17 -16.49
N LEU A 91 3.79 2.00 -15.74
CA LEU A 91 3.77 3.46 -15.85
C LEU A 91 4.66 4.00 -16.98
N SER A 92 5.64 3.20 -17.43
CA SER A 92 6.65 3.62 -18.40
C SER A 92 6.30 3.28 -19.86
N SER A 93 5.02 3.04 -20.18
CA SER A 93 4.62 2.69 -21.56
C SER A 93 5.11 3.75 -22.57
N PRO A 94 5.66 3.34 -23.73
CA PRO A 94 6.19 4.26 -24.74
C PRO A 94 5.14 5.22 -25.35
N GLU A 95 3.85 4.92 -25.21
CA GLU A 95 2.74 5.74 -25.71
C GLU A 95 2.26 6.78 -24.68
N LYS A 96 3.19 7.48 -24.02
CA LYS A 96 2.84 8.45 -22.96
C LYS A 96 1.96 9.59 -23.51
N SER A 97 0.66 9.52 -23.28
CA SER A 97 -0.18 10.71 -23.16
C SER A 97 0.13 11.38 -21.81
N GLY A 98 0.29 12.71 -21.79
CA GLY A 98 0.48 13.47 -20.55
C GLY A 98 -0.79 13.54 -19.67
N GLU A 99 -1.75 12.64 -19.87
CA GLU A 99 -3.08 12.68 -19.28
C GLU A 99 -3.31 11.41 -18.46
N VAL A 100 -3.71 11.59 -17.20
CA VAL A 100 -4.05 10.50 -16.29
C VAL A 100 -5.49 10.71 -15.80
N VAL A 101 -6.28 9.64 -15.81
CA VAL A 101 -7.64 9.64 -15.28
C VAL A 101 -7.68 8.89 -13.95
N VAL A 102 -8.16 9.56 -12.90
CA VAL A 102 -8.38 8.96 -11.58
C VAL A 102 -9.88 8.77 -11.38
N ILE A 103 -10.31 7.54 -11.11
CA ILE A 103 -11.71 7.19 -10.89
C ILE A 103 -11.97 7.03 -9.39
N GLY A 104 -12.80 7.91 -8.83
CA GLY A 104 -13.20 7.91 -7.42
C GLY A 104 -13.16 9.31 -6.80
N LEU A 105 -13.94 9.52 -5.74
CA LEU A 105 -14.08 10.81 -5.04
C LEU A 105 -13.69 10.71 -3.55
N GLY A 106 -12.77 9.82 -3.21
CA GLY A 106 -12.28 9.61 -1.83
C GLY A 106 -10.88 10.18 -1.61
N ASN A 107 -10.43 10.19 -0.35
CA ASN A 107 -9.09 10.70 0.02
C ASN A 107 -7.95 10.03 -0.76
N VAL A 108 -8.05 8.73 -1.02
CA VAL A 108 -7.03 8.01 -1.79
C VAL A 108 -6.95 8.53 -3.24
N ALA A 109 -8.07 8.92 -3.85
CA ALA A 109 -8.06 9.52 -5.18
C ALA A 109 -7.35 10.90 -5.16
N LEU A 110 -7.56 11.68 -4.10
CA LEU A 110 -6.84 12.93 -3.89
C LEU A 110 -5.34 12.71 -3.64
N ASP A 111 -4.96 11.66 -2.91
CA ASP A 111 -3.55 11.30 -2.71
C ASP A 111 -2.86 10.94 -4.04
N VAL A 112 -3.53 10.14 -4.88
CA VAL A 112 -3.03 9.80 -6.21
C VAL A 112 -2.87 11.06 -7.06
N ALA A 113 -3.91 11.90 -7.15
CA ALA A 113 -3.87 13.14 -7.92
C ALA A 113 -2.77 14.09 -7.41
N ARG A 114 -2.61 14.22 -6.09
CA ARG A 114 -1.58 15.05 -5.46
C ARG A 114 -0.17 14.56 -5.77
N VAL A 115 0.06 13.25 -5.72
CA VAL A 115 1.36 12.66 -6.08
C VAL A 115 1.70 12.89 -7.55
N LEU A 116 0.72 12.72 -8.45
CA LEU A 116 0.91 12.93 -9.88
C LEU A 116 1.06 14.42 -10.28
N SER A 117 0.60 15.35 -9.45
CA SER A 117 0.61 16.79 -9.77
C SER A 117 1.83 17.55 -9.26
N LYS A 118 2.57 16.96 -8.31
CA LYS A 118 3.78 17.57 -7.72
C LYS A 118 5.02 17.24 -8.54
N SER A 119 6.01 18.12 -8.51
CA SER A 119 7.32 17.87 -9.12
C SER A 119 8.15 16.90 -8.28
N ALA A 120 9.19 16.30 -8.89
CA ALA A 120 10.10 15.43 -8.16
C ALA A 120 10.85 16.16 -7.03
N GLU A 121 11.17 17.43 -7.25
CA GLU A 121 11.85 18.30 -6.28
C GLU A 121 10.99 18.53 -5.03
N GLU A 122 9.68 18.64 -5.19
CA GLU A 122 8.74 18.78 -4.05
C GLU A 122 8.69 17.53 -3.16
N PHE A 123 9.21 16.39 -3.64
CA PHE A 123 9.30 15.15 -2.88
C PHE A 123 10.70 14.85 -2.35
N ALA A 124 11.71 15.68 -2.64
CA ALA A 124 13.11 15.39 -2.34
C ALA A 124 13.37 15.08 -0.85
N ASP A 125 12.63 15.73 0.05
CA ASP A 125 12.75 15.54 1.51
C ASP A 125 11.75 14.53 2.08
N THR A 126 11.06 13.76 1.23
CA THR A 126 10.06 12.77 1.65
C THR A 126 10.58 11.34 1.51
N GLU A 127 9.93 10.40 2.20
CA GLU A 127 10.20 8.96 2.08
C GLU A 127 9.53 8.31 0.85
N ILE A 128 9.32 9.05 -0.24
CA ILE A 128 8.77 8.46 -1.47
C ILE A 128 9.83 7.55 -2.11
N SER A 129 9.40 6.43 -2.69
CA SER A 129 10.28 5.45 -3.35
C SER A 129 10.89 5.95 -4.66
#